data_AF-D8KYG1-F1
#
_entry.id   AF-D8KYG1-F1
#
_cell.length_a   1.000
_cell.length_b   1.000
_cell.length_c   1.000
_cell.angle_alpha   90.00
_cell.angle_beta   90.00
_cell.angle_gamma   90.00
#
_symmetry.space_group_name_H-M   'P 1'
#
loop_
_entity.id
_entity.type
_entity.pdbx_description
1 polymer ?
#
loop_
_entity_poly.entity_id
_entity_poly.type
_entity_poly.pdbx_seq_one_letter_code
_entity_poly.pdbx_strand_id
1 'polypeptide(L)'
;GVGPDFTKMESFGKVEEFAETLIGGLDRSWQRPPGVAAKLIDCKSSKGFYYIEYSLQNPGESRRTLYSAIGMASNGWYNRLYTVTGQFVEEETDKYASKVKKAVASFRFI
;
A
#
# COMPACT_ATOMS: atom_id res chain seq x y z
N GLY A 1 -19.36 20.89 13.24
CA GLY A 1 -18.14 20.33 12.63
C GLY A 1 -18.34 18.84 12.49
N VAL A 2 -18.06 18.28 11.32
CA VAL A 2 -18.07 16.83 11.12
C VAL A 2 -16.97 16.24 12.02
N GLY A 3 -17.33 15.23 12.80
CA GLY A 3 -16.46 14.66 13.82
C GLY A 3 -15.15 14.10 13.24
N PRO A 4 -14.12 13.96 14.07
CA PRO A 4 -12.82 13.42 13.68
C PRO A 4 -12.88 11.89 13.55
N ASP A 5 -13.81 11.38 12.74
CA ASP A 5 -14.13 9.94 12.63
C ASP A 5 -12.95 9.12 12.06
N PHE A 6 -12.00 9.80 11.41
CA PHE A 6 -10.78 9.22 10.84
C PHE A 6 -9.53 9.92 11.38
N THR A 7 -9.19 9.72 12.65
CA THR A 7 -7.95 10.27 13.24
C THR A 7 -6.80 9.28 13.29
N LYS A 8 -7.09 7.98 13.15
CA LYS A 8 -6.07 6.93 13.09
C LYS A 8 -6.36 5.95 11.96
N MET A 9 -5.34 5.23 11.52
CA MET A 9 -5.47 4.25 10.44
C MET A 9 -6.51 3.17 10.75
N GLU A 10 -6.67 2.83 12.03
CA GLU A 10 -7.65 1.85 12.52
C GLU A 10 -9.10 2.25 12.27
N SER A 11 -9.38 3.54 11.99
CA SER A 11 -10.70 3.97 11.51
C SER A 11 -11.05 3.38 10.14
N PHE A 12 -10.07 2.92 9.37
CA PHE A 12 -10.27 2.24 8.08
C PHE A 12 -10.40 0.72 8.19
N GLY A 13 -10.54 0.18 9.41
CA GLY A 13 -10.61 -1.25 9.65
C GLY A 13 -9.26 -1.85 10.01
N LYS A 14 -9.17 -3.19 10.07
CA LYS A 14 -7.89 -3.87 10.32
C LYS A 14 -6.99 -3.81 9.08
N VAL A 15 -5.68 -3.96 9.27
CA VAL A 15 -4.72 -3.87 8.14
C VAL A 15 -4.98 -4.93 7.08
N GLU A 16 -5.43 -6.12 7.48
CA GLU A 16 -5.78 -7.22 6.59
C GLU A 16 -6.99 -6.86 5.72
N GLU A 17 -8.09 -6.42 6.33
CA GLU A 17 -9.32 -6.00 5.62
C GLU A 17 -9.06 -4.82 4.68
N PHE A 18 -8.25 -3.86 5.15
CA PHE A 18 -7.85 -2.71 4.36
C PHE A 18 -7.00 -3.14 3.15
N ALA A 19 -6.02 -4.02 3.36
CA ALA A 19 -5.17 -4.53 2.30
C ALA A 19 -5.96 -5.34 1.26
N GLU A 20 -6.85 -6.22 1.70
CA GLU A 20 -7.73 -6.98 0.80
C GLU A 20 -8.62 -6.05 -0.04
N THR A 21 -9.20 -5.03 0.57
CA THR A 21 -10.02 -4.02 -0.13
C THR A 21 -9.19 -3.24 -1.15
N LEU A 22 -7.97 -2.84 -0.77
CA LEU A 22 -7.04 -2.12 -1.65
C LEU A 22 -6.67 -2.98 -2.86
N ILE A 23 -6.25 -4.23 -2.64
CA ILE A 23 -5.83 -5.13 -3.72
C ILE A 23 -7.02 -5.52 -4.60
N GLY A 24 -8.19 -5.78 -4.01
CA GLY A 24 -9.42 -6.07 -4.75
C GLY A 24 -9.86 -4.92 -5.66
N GLY A 25 -9.60 -3.67 -5.27
CA GLY A 25 -9.85 -2.50 -6.12
C GLY A 25 -8.85 -2.33 -7.27
N LEU A 26 -7.63 -2.87 -7.11
CA LEU A 26 -6.57 -2.85 -8.12
C LEU A 26 -6.67 -4.01 -9.11
N ASP A 27 -7.14 -5.19 -8.67
CA ASP A 27 -7.24 -6.38 -9.51
C ASP A 27 -8.39 -6.26 -10.52
N ARG A 28 -8.02 -6.25 -11.80
CA ARG A 28 -8.91 -6.24 -12.96
C ARG A 28 -8.62 -7.39 -13.92
N SER A 29 -7.90 -8.42 -13.44
CA SER A 29 -7.54 -9.60 -14.23
C SER A 29 -8.75 -10.35 -14.81
N TRP A 30 -9.91 -10.23 -14.17
CA TRP A 30 -11.19 -10.84 -14.57
C TRP A 30 -11.87 -10.16 -15.77
N GLN A 31 -11.47 -8.94 -16.14
CA GLN A 31 -12.08 -8.20 -17.26
C GLN A 31 -11.71 -8.82 -18.63
N ARG A 32 -12.50 -8.51 -19.67
CA ARG A 32 -12.21 -8.92 -21.05
C ARG A 32 -12.13 -7.68 -21.97
N PRO A 33 -10.95 -7.34 -22.53
CA PRO A 33 -9.65 -8.03 -22.38
C PRO A 33 -9.11 -7.98 -20.92
N PRO A 34 -8.22 -8.93 -20.53
CA PRO A 34 -7.66 -8.97 -19.18
C PRO A 34 -7.01 -7.64 -18.79
N GLY A 35 -7.36 -7.14 -17.60
CA GLY A 35 -6.75 -5.96 -17.02
C GLY A 35 -5.53 -6.27 -16.15
N VAL A 36 -5.20 -5.36 -15.25
CA VAL A 36 -4.09 -5.49 -14.30
C VAL A 36 -4.37 -6.64 -13.33
N ALA A 37 -3.40 -7.55 -13.16
CA ALA A 37 -3.45 -8.56 -12.10
C ALA A 37 -2.78 -8.02 -10.83
N ALA A 38 -3.51 -8.02 -9.71
CA ALA A 38 -2.99 -7.60 -8.41
C ALA A 38 -3.07 -8.75 -7.40
N LYS A 39 -2.04 -8.89 -6.56
CA LYS A 39 -2.01 -9.94 -5.51
C LYS A 39 -1.35 -9.43 -4.25
N LEU A 40 -2.02 -9.60 -3.11
CA LEU A 40 -1.47 -9.32 -1.79
C LEU A 40 -0.35 -10.32 -1.46
N ILE A 41 0.79 -9.83 -0.97
CA ILE A 41 1.95 -10.63 -0.56
C ILE A 41 2.07 -10.64 0.96
N ASP A 42 2.09 -9.46 1.58
CA ASP A 42 2.21 -9.28 3.02
C ASP A 42 1.49 -8.00 3.45
N CYS A 43 1.01 -7.96 4.70
CA CYS A 43 0.46 -6.75 5.28
C CYS A 43 0.74 -6.69 6.79
N LYS A 44 1.03 -5.49 7.28
CA LYS A 44 1.41 -5.28 8.68
C LYS A 44 1.05 -3.89 9.15
N SER A 45 0.44 -3.80 10.33
CA SER A 45 0.29 -2.54 11.05
C SER A 45 1.47 -2.32 12.00
N SER A 46 2.09 -1.13 11.96
CA SER A 46 3.09 -0.74 12.95
C SER A 46 3.23 0.78 13.05
N LYS A 47 3.35 1.31 14.27
CA LYS A 47 3.64 2.72 14.55
C LYS A 47 2.68 3.72 13.86
N GLY A 48 1.41 3.37 13.73
CA GLY A 48 0.40 4.22 13.07
C GLY A 48 0.42 4.17 11.54
N PHE A 49 1.16 3.24 10.96
CA PHE A 49 1.20 2.98 9.52
C PHE A 49 0.73 1.56 9.19
N TYR A 50 0.04 1.44 8.06
CA TYR A 50 -0.19 0.18 7.37
C TYR A 50 0.87 0.01 6.29
N TYR A 51 1.64 -1.06 6.43
CA TYR A 51 2.60 -1.51 5.45
C TYR A 51 1.94 -2.62 4.64
N ILE A 52 1.88 -2.45 3.32
CA ILE A 52 1.23 -3.40 2.41
C ILE A 52 2.20 -3.72 1.30
N GLU A 53 2.52 -5.00 1.17
CA GLU A 53 3.32 -5.55 0.07
C GLU A 53 2.41 -6.30 -0.88
N TYR A 54 2.47 -5.97 -2.17
CA TYR A 54 1.65 -6.60 -3.19
C TYR A 54 2.35 -6.59 -4.53
N SER A 55 2.01 -7.55 -5.39
CA SER A 55 2.46 -7.54 -6.78
C SER A 55 1.40 -6.94 -7.70
N LEU A 56 1.86 -6.21 -8.71
CA LEU A 56 1.07 -5.79 -9.85
C LEU A 56 1.70 -6.30 -11.15
N GLN A 57 0.85 -6.77 -12.06
CA GLN A 57 1.25 -7.16 -13.40
C GLN A 57 0.25 -6.62 -14.42
N ASN A 58 0.71 -5.72 -15.29
CA ASN A 58 -0.06 -5.28 -16.44
C ASN A 58 0.04 -6.33 -17.55
N PRO A 59 -1.00 -6.50 -18.39
CA PRO A 59 -0.93 -7.36 -19.55
C PRO A 59 0.24 -6.98 -20.47
N GLY A 60 1.18 -7.90 -20.68
CA GLY A 60 2.36 -7.67 -21.52
C GLY A 60 3.55 -7.00 -20.84
N GLU A 61 3.46 -6.67 -19.54
CA GLU A 61 4.58 -6.13 -18.76
C GLU A 61 5.13 -7.16 -17.76
N SER A 62 6.37 -6.93 -17.31
CA SER A 62 6.95 -7.67 -16.21
C SER A 62 6.24 -7.36 -14.89
N ARG A 63 6.17 -8.37 -14.04
CA ARG A 63 5.56 -8.25 -12.71
C ARG A 63 6.42 -7.36 -11.83
N ARG A 64 5.75 -6.46 -11.10
CA ARG A 64 6.38 -5.53 -10.15
C ARG A 64 5.90 -5.85 -8.76
N THR A 65 6.79 -5.71 -7.80
CA THR A 65 6.46 -5.77 -6.37
C THR A 65 6.44 -4.35 -5.84
N LEU A 66 5.35 -4.00 -5.16
CA LEU A 66 5.12 -2.72 -4.53
C LEU A 66 5.10 -2.91 -3.02
N TYR A 67 5.78 -2.02 -2.33
CA TYR A 67 5.77 -1.94 -0.88
C TYR A 67 5.33 -0.54 -0.47
N SER A 68 4.13 -0.43 0.10
CA SER A 68 3.48 0.82 0.44
C SER A 68 3.42 1.02 1.94
N ALA A 69 3.82 2.20 2.43
CA ALA A 69 3.53 2.68 3.78
C ALA A 69 2.40 3.71 3.70
N ILE A 70 1.31 3.45 4.41
CA ILE A 70 0.11 4.29 4.43
C ILE A 70 -0.14 4.71 5.86
N GLY A 71 -0.24 6.00 6.12
CA GLY A 71 -0.51 6.51 7.46
C GLY A 71 -1.39 7.74 7.42
N MET A 72 -1.93 8.09 8.57
CA MET A 72 -2.77 9.27 8.71
C MET A 72 -2.25 10.18 9.81
N ALA A 73 -2.24 11.49 9.54
CA ALA A 73 -1.93 12.52 10.52
C ALA A 73 -3.02 13.59 10.52
N SER A 74 -3.37 14.08 11.71
CA SER A 74 -4.35 15.15 11.90
C SER A 74 -3.66 16.39 12.45
N ASN A 75 -4.02 17.57 11.94
CA ASN A 75 -3.61 18.84 12.52
C ASN A 75 -4.72 19.51 13.34
N GLY A 76 -5.77 18.76 13.69
CA GLY A 76 -6.94 19.26 14.44
C GLY A 76 -8.00 19.96 13.58
N TRP A 77 -7.68 20.35 12.33
CA TRP A 77 -8.63 20.96 11.39
C TRP A 77 -9.03 20.02 10.25
N TYR A 78 -8.08 19.20 9.79
CA TYR A 78 -8.32 18.19 8.78
C TYR A 78 -7.37 16.99 8.99
N ASN A 79 -7.82 15.83 8.52
CA ASN A 79 -7.05 14.60 8.52
C ASN A 79 -6.40 14.42 7.15
N ARG A 80 -5.12 14.07 7.12
CA ARG A 80 -4.35 13.84 5.89
C ARG A 80 -3.91 12.39 5.83
N LEU A 81 -4.24 11.72 4.73
CA LEU A 81 -3.71 10.41 4.39
C LEU A 81 -2.41 10.60 3.60
N TYR A 82 -1.34 9.96 4.07
CA TYR A 82 -0.04 9.95 3.42
C TYR A 82 0.26 8.54 2.94
N THR A 83 0.71 8.43 1.71
CA THR A 83 1.12 7.16 1.11
C THR A 83 2.53 7.31 0.53
N VAL A 84 3.39 6.34 0.83
CA VAL A 84 4.72 6.23 0.23
C VAL A 84 4.84 4.83 -0.34
N THR A 85 4.99 4.74 -1.66
CA THR A 85 5.09 3.46 -2.36
C THR A 85 6.45 3.32 -3.01
N GLY A 86 7.18 2.29 -2.60
CA GLY A 86 8.37 1.82 -3.30
C GLY A 86 7.98 0.71 -4.28
N GLN A 87 8.56 0.71 -5.48
CA GLN A 87 8.32 -0.32 -6.48
C GLN A 87 9.64 -0.83 -7.04
N PHE A 88 9.69 -2.11 -7.39
CA PHE A 88 10.78 -2.73 -8.13
C PHE A 88 10.24 -3.85 -9.01
N VAL A 89 10.92 -4.12 -10.13
CA VAL A 89 10.60 -5.25 -11.00
C VAL A 89 11.10 -6.55 -10.36
N GLU A 90 10.40 -7.65 -10.62
CA GLU A 90 10.71 -8.96 -10.01
C GLU A 90 12.14 -9.41 -10.33
N GLU A 91 12.63 -9.09 -11.54
CA GLU A 91 13.99 -9.37 -12.03
C GLU A 91 15.11 -8.69 -11.21
N GLU A 92 14.81 -7.57 -10.53
CA GLU A 92 15.79 -6.80 -9.76
C GLU A 92 15.54 -6.88 -8.25
N THR A 93 14.70 -7.82 -7.82
CA THR A 93 14.35 -8.05 -6.41
C THR A 93 15.59 -8.17 -5.54
N ASP A 94 16.56 -9.00 -5.93
CA ASP A 94 17.78 -9.24 -5.16
C ASP A 94 18.63 -7.97 -4.95
N LYS A 95 18.56 -7.04 -5.92
CA LYS A 95 19.34 -5.79 -5.89
C LYS A 95 18.66 -4.69 -5.10
N TYR A 96 17.35 -4.54 -5.27
CA TYR A 96 16.63 -3.34 -4.81
C TYR A 96 15.62 -3.60 -3.70
N ALA A 97 15.08 -4.82 -3.54
CA ALA A 97 14.00 -5.07 -2.58
C ALA A 97 14.37 -4.63 -1.16
N SER A 98 15.55 -5.00 -0.67
CA SER A 98 15.99 -4.61 0.68
C SER A 98 16.14 -3.09 0.85
N LYS A 99 16.70 -2.40 -0.15
CA LYS A 99 16.92 -0.95 -0.12
C LYS A 99 15.58 -0.19 -0.18
N VAL A 100 14.70 -0.60 -1.09
CA VAL A 100 13.37 0.01 -1.26
C VAL A 100 12.52 -0.21 -0.02
N LYS A 101 12.46 -1.45 0.50
CA LYS A 101 11.72 -1.74 1.74
C LYS A 101 12.25 -0.92 2.93
N LYS A 102 13.57 -0.82 3.10
CA LYS A 102 14.17 0.04 4.13
C LYS A 102 13.81 1.52 3.96
N ALA A 103 13.87 2.05 2.74
CA ALA A 103 13.55 3.44 2.46
C ALA A 103 12.09 3.76 2.81
N VAL A 104 11.16 2.94 2.35
CA VAL A 104 9.72 3.09 2.65
C VAL A 104 9.43 2.91 4.14
N ALA A 105 10.04 1.89 4.78
CA ALA A 105 9.88 1.65 6.22
C ALA A 105 10.47 2.77 7.10
N SER A 106 11.38 3.59 6.55
CA SER A 106 11.96 4.74 7.26
C SER A 106 11.06 5.97 7.27
N PHE A 107 9.96 5.96 6.50
CA PHE A 107 9.00 7.06 6.45
C PHE A 107 8.36 7.32 7.81
N ARG A 108 8.27 8.60 8.19
CA ARG A 108 7.69 9.08 9.46
C ARG A 108 7.01 10.42 9.22
N PHE A 109 6.00 10.72 10.03
CA PHE A 109 5.48 12.07 10.15
C PHE A 109 6.51 12.97 10.84
N ILE A 110 6.56 14.23 10.41
CA ILE A 110 7.34 15.31 11.02
C ILE A 110 6.37 16.21 11.78
#